data_AF-A0A183LP21-F1
#
_entry.id   AF-A0A183LP21-F1
#
_cell.length_a   1.000
_cell.length_b   1.000
_cell.length_c   1.000
_cell.angle_alpha   90.00
_cell.angle_beta   90.00
_cell.angle_gamma   90.00
#
_symmetry.space_group_name_H-M   'P 1'
#
loop_
_entity.id
_entity.type
_entity.pdbx_description
1 polymer ?
#
loop_
_entity_poly.entity_id
_entity_poly.type
_entity_poly.pdbx_seq_one_letter_code
_entity_poly.pdbx_strand_id
1 'polypeptide(L)' 'MTNQLPAEEEIRKRRWKWIDHTLRKSSNCITRQALTWNPEGKRKRGRPKKALHREMEADMKKMNNK' A
#
# COMPACT_ATOMS: atom_id res chain seq x y z
N MET A 1 10.13 2.69 -30.56
CA MET A 1 9.62 3.58 -29.49
C MET A 1 9.34 2.73 -28.26
N THR A 2 10.19 2.81 -27.24
CA THR A 2 10.08 1.99 -26.04
C THR A 2 8.91 2.47 -25.19
N ASN A 3 7.79 1.75 -25.27
CA ASN A 3 6.64 1.83 -24.35
C ASN A 3 7.02 1.31 -22.95
N GLN A 4 8.11 1.82 -22.37
CA GLN A 4 8.44 1.54 -20.99
C GLN A 4 7.46 2.35 -20.14
N LEU A 5 6.38 1.70 -19.71
CA LEU A 5 5.61 2.20 -18.58
C LEU A 5 6.64 2.53 -17.48
N PRO A 6 6.65 3.75 -16.94
CA PRO A 6 7.61 4.11 -15.91
C PRO A 6 7.48 3.05 -14.81
N ALA A 7 8.58 2.43 -14.41
CA ALA A 7 8.55 1.25 -13.52
C ALA A 7 7.69 1.46 -12.27
N GLU A 8 7.60 2.71 -11.79
CA GLU A 8 6.71 3.15 -10.72
C GLU A 8 5.22 2.88 -11.00
N GLU A 9 4.72 3.08 -12.22
CA GLU A 9 3.33 2.79 -12.58
C GLU A 9 3.02 1.30 -12.61
N GLU A 10 3.94 0.46 -13.08
CA GLU A 10 3.78 -1.00 -13.00
C GLU A 10 3.80 -1.48 -11.56
N ILE A 11 4.74 -1.00 -10.76
CA ILE A 11 4.84 -1.32 -9.33
C ILE A 11 3.55 -0.90 -8.61
N ARG A 12 3.01 0.28 -8.93
CA ARG A 12 1.75 0.80 -8.38
C ARG A 12 0.55 -0.06 -8.78
N LYS A 13 0.41 -0.43 -10.06
CA LYS A 13 -0.67 -1.33 -10.53
C LYS A 13 -0.60 -2.69 -9.84
N ARG A 14 0.60 -3.26 -9.67
CA ARG A 14 0.81 -4.54 -8.96
C ARG A 14 0.45 -4.42 -7.47
N ARG A 15 0.87 -3.32 -6.81
CA ARG A 15 0.47 -3.01 -5.42
C ARG A 15 -1.05 -2.94 -5.29
N TRP A 16 -1.74 -2.22 -6.17
CA TRP A 16 -3.21 -2.11 -6.13
C TRP A 16 -3.93 -3.44 -6.35
N LYS A 17 -3.47 -4.25 -7.30
CA LYS A 17 -4.02 -5.60 -7.53
C LYS A 17 -3.90 -6.50 -6.29
N TRP A 18 -2.81 -6.37 -5.55
CA TRP A 18 -2.59 -7.11 -4.30
C TRP A 18 -3.48 -6.59 -3.15
N ILE A 19 -3.66 -5.27 -3.05
CA ILE A 19 -4.54 -4.63 -2.06
C ILE A 19 -6.01 -5.01 -2.31
N ASP A 20 -6.47 -4.95 -3.56
CA ASP A 20 -7.83 -5.38 -3.92
C ASP A 20 -8.08 -6.85 -3.54
N HIS A 21 -7.13 -7.73 -3.85
CA HIS A 21 -7.22 -9.14 -3.49
C HIS A 21 -7.27 -9.39 -1.97
N THR A 22 -6.49 -8.63 -1.19
CA THR A 22 -6.47 -8.74 0.28
C THR A 22 -7.72 -8.13 0.92
N LEU A 23 -8.26 -7.04 0.37
CA LEU A 23 -9.52 -6.44 0.83
C LEU A 23 -10.73 -7.32 0.54
N ARG A 24 -10.71 -8.09 -0.55
CA ARG A 24 -11.75 -9.07 -0.90
C ARG A 24 -11.81 -10.29 0.05
N LYS A 25 -10.80 -10.48 0.91
CA LYS A 25 -10.81 -11.49 1.99
C LYS A 25 -11.72 -11.03 3.15
N SER A 26 -12.15 -11.99 3.97
CA SER A 26 -12.99 -11.73 5.15
C SER A 26 -12.30 -10.80 6.14
N SER A 27 -13.08 -10.06 6.93
CA SER A 27 -12.60 -9.11 7.95
C SER A 27 -11.69 -9.74 9.01
N ASN A 28 -11.87 -11.04 9.27
CA ASN A 28 -11.07 -11.81 10.23
C ASN A 28 -9.76 -12.32 9.62
N CYS A 29 -9.51 -12.08 8.33
CA CYS A 29 -8.29 -12.52 7.67
C CYS A 29 -7.09 -11.72 8.23
N ILE A 30 -6.10 -12.43 8.75
CA ILE A 30 -4.89 -11.85 9.37
C ILE A 30 -4.19 -10.88 8.42
N THR A 31 -4.20 -11.15 7.11
CA THR A 31 -3.60 -10.27 6.10
C THR A 31 -4.33 -8.93 5.96
N ARG A 32 -5.66 -8.93 6.10
CA ARG A 32 -6.50 -7.71 6.07
C ARG A 32 -6.38 -6.93 7.38
N GLN A 33 -6.23 -7.62 8.51
CA GLN A 33 -5.91 -6.96 9.80
C GLN A 33 -4.50 -6.36 9.80
N ALA A 34 -3.51 -7.08 9.26
CA ALA A 34 -2.14 -6.61 9.14
C ALA A 34 -2.01 -5.37 8.25
N LEU A 35 -2.90 -5.20 7.26
CA LEU A 35 -2.99 -4.01 6.42
C LEU A 35 -3.36 -2.75 7.24
N THR A 36 -4.26 -2.91 8.22
CA THR A 36 -4.75 -1.84 9.09
C THR A 36 -3.94 -1.71 10.38
N TRP A 37 -3.03 -2.65 10.65
CA TRP A 37 -2.32 -2.73 11.92
C TRP A 37 -1.34 -1.57 12.10
N ASN A 38 -1.64 -0.68 13.05
CA ASN A 38 -0.70 0.31 13.55
C ASN A 38 -0.05 -0.21 14.84
N PRO A 39 1.23 -0.66 14.81
CA PRO A 39 1.88 -1.14 16.02
C PRO A 39 2.13 0.04 16.96
N GLU A 40 1.38 0.10 18.05
CA GLU A 40 1.65 0.99 19.18
C GLU A 40 2.91 0.51 19.91
N GLY A 41 3.89 1.40 20.04
CA GLY A 41 5.17 1.10 20.70
C GLY A 41 6.33 1.96 20.22
N LYS A 42 7.42 1.99 21.02
CA LYS A 42 8.66 2.67 20.64
C LYS A 42 9.25 1.97 19.41
N ARG A 43 9.26 2.67 18.27
CA ARG A 43 9.83 2.14 17.01
C ARG A 43 11.35 2.08 17.10
N LYS A 44 11.95 1.00 16.57
CA LYS A 44 13.41 0.90 16.42
C LYS A 44 13.94 2.01 15.49
N ARG A 45 15.07 2.63 15.87
CA ARG A 45 15.77 3.63 15.06
C ARG A 45 16.15 3.01 13.71
N GLY A 46 15.79 3.65 12.59
CA GLY A 46 16.03 3.14 11.24
C GLY A 46 14.80 2.59 10.50
N ARG A 47 13.65 2.41 11.16
CA ARG A 47 12.41 2.01 10.48
C ARG A 47 11.79 3.20 9.72
N PRO A 48 11.34 3.02 8.46
CA PRO A 48 10.68 4.08 7.69
C PRO A 48 9.54 4.75 8.45
N LYS A 49 9.54 6.10 8.46
CA LYS A 49 8.60 6.93 9.23
C LYS A 49 7.16 6.88 8.68
N LYS A 50 7.02 6.54 7.40
CA LYS A 50 5.73 6.39 6.72
C LYS A 50 5.29 4.94 6.85
N ALA A 51 4.11 4.72 7.43
CA ALA A 51 3.49 3.41 7.40
C ALA A 51 3.06 3.09 5.96
N LEU A 52 3.06 1.80 5.58
CA LEU A 52 2.53 1.35 4.28
C LEU A 52 1.14 1.93 4.00
N HIS A 53 0.29 2.05 5.04
CA HIS A 53 -1.01 2.72 4.95
C HIS A 53 -0.93 4.17 4.45
N ARG A 54 0.04 4.97 4.91
CA ARG A 54 0.19 6.38 4.48
C ARG A 54 0.73 6.52 3.06
N GLU A 55 1.56 5.58 2.62
CA GLU A 55 1.97 5.51 1.21
C GLU A 55 0.77 5.15 0.32
N MET A 56 -0.02 4.16 0.71
CA MET A 56 -1.23 3.75 -0.02
C MET A 56 -2.28 4.87 -0.08
N GLU A 57 -2.52 5.56 1.03
CA GLU A 57 -3.46 6.69 1.11
C GLU A 57 -3.01 7.87 0.25
N ALA A 58 -1.70 8.16 0.21
CA ALA A 58 -1.12 9.15 -0.69
C ALA A 58 -1.26 8.74 -2.16
N ASP A 59 -1.02 7.46 -2.49
CA ASP A 59 -1.21 6.91 -3.82
C ASP A 59 -2.68 6.99 -4.26
N MET A 60 -3.63 6.74 -3.36
CA MET A 60 -5.07 6.84 -3.60
C MET A 60 -5.49 8.29 -3.86
N LYS A 61 -5.01 9.23 -3.04
CA LYS A 61 -5.25 10.66 -3.21
C LYS A 61 -4.66 11.20 -4.51
N LYS A 62 -3.51 10.68 -4.95
CA LYS A 62 -2.88 11.03 -6.24
C LYS A 62 -3.66 10.50 -7.44
N MET A 63 -4.42 9.41 -7.31
CA MET A 63 -5.29 8.90 -8.37
C MET A 63 -6.64 9.61 -8.46
N ASN A 64 -7.20 10.06 -7.33
CA ASN A 64 -8.47 10.80 -7.30
C ASN A 64 -8.34 12.29 -7.67
N ASN A 65 -7.13 12.84 -7.65
CA ASN A 65 -6.84 14.20 -8.11
C ASN A 65 -6.56 14.27 -9.62
N LYS A 66 -7.12 13.35 -10.39
CA LYS A 66 -7.04 13.34 -11.86
C LYS A 66 -8.39 13.67 -12.47
#